data_AF-A0A1G2Q6Z1-F1
#
_entry.id   AF-A0A1G2Q6Z1-F1
#
_cell.length_a   1.000
_cell.length_b   1.000
_cell.length_c   1.000
_cell.angle_alpha   90.00
_cell.angle_beta   90.00
_cell.angle_gamma   90.00
#
_symmetry.space_group_name_H-M   'P 1'
#
loop_
_entity.id
_entity.type
_entity.pdbx_description
1 polymer ?
#
loop_
_entity_poly.entity_id
_entity_poly.type
_entity_poly.pdbx_seq_one_letter_code
_entity_poly.pdbx_strand_id
1 'polypeptide(L)'
;MYITTYNPEGRTENHDISALPDSCPVCHASVTVDPKIAFFNPYSSTNRVQVVFWCPNNKCRAAFVGIYSGYSGTLYLESLLPIEPQTYEFTRIISELSPDFVELYDQAYAAEQVKLSDICGCGYRKALEFLVKDYVLSVTSEDEEKEKIKAESLAHIISKRVQNSNIKEVAKRATWLGN
;
A
#
# COMPACT_ATOMS: atom_id res chain seq x y z
N MET A 1 16.24 21.87 -10.78
CA MET A 1 15.23 22.94 -10.92
C MET A 1 15.21 23.76 -9.65
N TYR A 2 15.19 25.10 -9.71
CA TYR A 2 15.15 25.91 -8.50
C TYR A 2 13.73 26.18 -8.01
N ILE A 3 13.57 26.13 -6.69
CA ILE A 3 12.34 26.46 -5.97
C ILE A 3 12.64 27.42 -4.83
N THR A 4 11.83 28.46 -4.70
CA THR A 4 11.88 29.38 -3.56
C THR A 4 11.09 28.80 -2.39
N THR A 5 11.73 28.73 -1.23
CA THR A 5 11.16 28.17 0.00
C THR A 5 11.08 29.22 1.09
N TYR A 6 10.12 29.07 2.01
CA TYR A 6 9.98 29.89 3.21
C TYR A 6 10.49 29.14 4.43
N ASN A 7 11.26 29.82 5.28
CA ASN A 7 11.66 29.29 6.57
C ASN A 7 10.70 29.78 7.69
N PRO A 8 10.78 29.23 8.92
CA PRO A 8 9.93 29.64 10.03
C PRO A 8 10.06 31.12 10.43
N GLU A 9 11.19 31.77 10.10
CA GLU A 9 11.42 33.20 10.33
C GLU A 9 10.86 34.09 9.20
N GLY A 10 10.18 33.50 8.22
CA GLY A 10 9.59 34.20 7.08
C GLY A 10 10.60 34.64 6.01
N ARG A 11 11.86 34.18 6.10
CA ARG A 11 12.87 34.43 5.07
C ARG A 11 12.71 33.45 3.92
N THR A 12 13.20 33.88 2.76
CA THR A 12 13.17 33.07 1.54
C THR A 12 14.56 32.60 1.16
N GLU A 13 14.64 31.37 0.69
CA GLU A 13 15.86 30.72 0.19
C GLU A 13 15.54 29.97 -1.11
N ASN A 14 16.54 29.77 -1.96
CA ASN A 14 16.37 29.00 -3.19
C ASN A 14 17.06 27.65 -3.05
N HIS A 15 16.33 26.58 -3.31
CA HIS A 15 16.86 25.22 -3.31
C HIS A 15 16.73 24.59 -4.69
N ASP A 16 17.75 23.81 -5.08
CA ASP A 16 17.70 23.01 -6.29
C ASP A 16 17.06 21.64 -5.97
N ILE A 17 16.00 21.27 -6.68
CA ILE A 17 15.34 19.98 -6.61
C ILE A 17 15.53 19.18 -7.91
N SER A 18 15.64 17.87 -7.77
CA SER A 18 15.93 16.94 -8.88
C SER A 18 14.78 16.81 -9.89
N ALA A 19 13.53 16.75 -9.42
CA ALA A 19 12.36 16.54 -10.25
C ALA A 19 11.09 17.02 -9.55
N LEU A 20 9.99 17.14 -10.31
CA LEU A 20 8.64 17.28 -9.76
C LEU A 20 7.94 15.91 -9.75
N PRO A 21 6.93 15.70 -8.89
CA PRO A 21 6.15 14.47 -8.90
C PRO A 21 5.43 14.29 -10.24
N ASP A 22 5.44 13.07 -10.77
CA ASP A 22 4.77 12.68 -12.02
C ASP A 22 3.45 11.93 -11.77
N SER A 23 3.10 11.72 -10.51
CA SER A 23 1.94 10.97 -10.05
C SER A 23 1.36 11.58 -8.78
N CYS A 24 0.03 11.53 -8.64
CA CYS A 24 -0.65 12.00 -7.45
C CYS A 24 -0.70 10.86 -6.41
N PRO A 25 -0.27 11.07 -5.15
CA PRO A 25 -0.25 10.01 -4.14
C PRO A 25 -1.64 9.65 -3.59
N VAL A 26 -2.67 10.41 -3.97
CA VAL A 26 -4.07 10.21 -3.53
C VAL A 26 -4.88 9.45 -4.57
N CYS A 27 -4.86 9.89 -5.83
CA CYS A 27 -5.63 9.23 -6.89
C CYS A 27 -4.80 8.35 -7.83
N HIS A 28 -3.47 8.33 -7.66
CA HIS A 28 -2.51 7.53 -8.43
C HIS A 28 -2.49 7.81 -9.94
N ALA A 29 -3.21 8.84 -10.38
CA ALA A 29 -3.15 9.29 -11.75
C ALA A 29 -1.78 9.90 -12.04
N SER A 30 -1.26 9.63 -13.24
CA SER A 30 -0.14 10.39 -13.80
C SER A 30 -0.57 11.85 -13.96
N VAL A 31 0.24 12.76 -13.44
CA VAL A 31 -0.06 14.19 -13.40
C VAL A 31 1.19 15.01 -13.72
N THR A 32 0.97 16.20 -14.27
CA THR A 32 1.97 17.26 -14.29
C THR A 32 1.53 18.30 -13.26
N VAL A 33 2.40 18.60 -12.30
CA VAL A 33 2.09 19.51 -11.20
C VAL A 33 3.08 20.66 -11.13
N ASP A 34 2.59 21.81 -10.66
CA ASP A 34 3.43 22.96 -10.33
C ASP A 34 3.49 23.15 -8.80
N PRO A 35 4.66 23.49 -8.24
CA PRO A 35 4.79 23.90 -6.84
C PRO A 35 3.83 25.06 -6.50
N LYS A 36 3.13 24.98 -5.38
CA LYS A 36 2.26 26.07 -4.88
C LYS A 36 2.91 26.89 -3.79
N ILE A 37 3.54 26.20 -2.84
CA ILE A 37 4.36 26.82 -1.79
C ILE A 37 5.36 25.78 -1.31
N ALA A 38 6.51 26.23 -0.85
CA ALA A 38 7.49 25.34 -0.25
C ALA A 38 8.10 25.91 1.02
N PHE A 39 8.49 25.00 1.90
CA PHE A 39 9.00 25.29 3.22
C PHE A 39 10.34 24.60 3.40
N PHE A 40 11.29 25.29 4.02
CA PHE A 40 12.59 24.76 4.39
C PHE A 40 12.75 24.81 5.90
N ASN A 41 13.27 23.74 6.49
CA ASN A 41 13.60 23.71 7.92
C ASN A 41 15.11 23.86 8.12
N PRO A 42 15.61 25.05 8.49
CA PRO A 42 17.05 25.30 8.67
C PRO A 42 17.64 24.60 9.90
N TYR A 43 16.80 24.07 10.80
CA TYR A 43 17.22 23.40 12.02
C TYR A 43 17.46 21.89 11.85
N SER A 44 17.26 21.35 10.65
CA SER A 44 17.48 19.94 10.37
C SER A 44 18.96 19.67 10.03
N SER A 45 19.48 18.53 10.47
CA SER A 45 20.82 18.07 10.11
C SER A 45 20.94 17.68 8.63
N THR A 46 19.81 17.48 7.94
CA THR A 46 19.73 17.24 6.50
C THR A 46 18.97 18.40 5.86
N ASN A 47 19.37 18.83 4.66
CA ASN A 47 18.60 19.85 3.93
C ASN A 47 17.28 19.22 3.53
N ARG A 48 16.18 19.67 4.16
CA ARG A 48 14.85 19.11 3.94
C ARG A 48 13.88 20.21 3.53
N VAL A 49 13.29 20.03 2.35
CA VAL A 49 12.30 20.94 1.76
C VAL A 49 10.98 20.21 1.61
N GLN A 50 9.89 20.86 2.01
CA GLN A 50 8.53 20.38 1.84
C GLN A 50 7.83 21.25 0.81
N VAL A 51 7.30 20.65 -0.24
CA VAL A 51 6.66 21.38 -1.34
C VAL A 51 5.20 20.95 -1.43
N VAL A 52 4.28 21.91 -1.35
CA VAL A 52 2.85 21.67 -1.54
C VAL A 52 2.51 21.72 -3.03
N PHE A 53 1.83 20.69 -3.50
CA PHE A 53 1.30 20.53 -4.85
C PHE A 53 -0.22 20.43 -4.82
N TRP A 54 -0.84 20.62 -5.98
CA TRP A 54 -2.27 20.46 -6.17
C TRP A 54 -2.52 19.51 -7.34
N CYS A 55 -3.31 18.44 -7.12
CA CYS A 55 -3.63 17.49 -8.17
C CYS A 55 -4.56 18.13 -9.23
N PRO A 56 -4.16 18.17 -10.53
CA PRO A 56 -4.97 18.75 -11.59
C PRO A 56 -6.15 17.88 -12.01
N ASN A 57 -6.20 16.61 -11.57
CA ASN A 57 -7.30 15.71 -11.88
C ASN A 57 -8.59 16.22 -11.24
N ASN A 58 -9.59 16.54 -12.08
CA ASN A 58 -10.88 17.09 -11.67
C ASN A 58 -11.67 16.23 -10.68
N LYS A 59 -11.46 14.91 -10.68
CA LYS A 59 -12.11 14.00 -9.73
C LYS A 59 -11.40 13.95 -8.38
N CYS A 60 -10.11 14.31 -8.33
CA CYS A 60 -9.31 14.24 -7.12
C CYS A 60 -9.18 15.60 -6.44
N ARG A 61 -8.57 16.58 -7.11
CA ARG A 61 -8.30 17.94 -6.60
C ARG A 61 -7.64 17.99 -5.21
N ALA A 62 -7.02 16.91 -4.75
CA ALA A 62 -6.35 16.87 -3.47
C ALA A 62 -5.05 17.69 -3.51
N ALA A 63 -4.77 18.39 -2.41
CA ALA A 63 -3.43 18.89 -2.13
C ALA A 63 -2.56 17.76 -1.58
N PHE A 64 -1.27 17.77 -1.91
CA PHE A 64 -0.30 16.83 -1.39
C PHE A 64 1.07 17.49 -1.24
N VAL A 65 1.95 16.89 -0.44
CA VAL A 65 3.26 17.39 -0.08
C VAL A 65 4.33 16.46 -0.62
N GLY A 66 5.26 17.00 -1.39
CA GLY A 66 6.52 16.32 -1.69
C GLY A 66 7.58 16.69 -0.66
N ILE A 67 8.20 15.68 -0.08
CA ILE A 67 9.34 15.84 0.82
C ILE A 67 10.60 15.58 0.00
N TYR A 68 11.49 16.57 -0.01
CA TYR A 68 12.79 16.51 -0.67
C TYR A 68 13.89 16.55 0.38
N SER A 69 14.91 15.73 0.22
CA SER A 69 16.06 15.72 1.12
C SER A 69 17.39 15.52 0.40
N GLY A 70 18.47 15.99 1.03
CA GLY A 70 19.84 15.87 0.53
C GLY A 70 20.86 16.45 1.50
N TYR A 71 22.13 16.11 1.30
CA TYR A 71 23.22 16.62 2.15
C TYR A 71 23.85 17.92 1.62
N SER A 72 24.05 18.01 0.31
CA SER A 72 24.57 19.21 -0.35
C SER A 72 24.14 19.24 -1.81
N GLY A 73 23.91 20.44 -2.36
CA GLY A 73 23.47 20.61 -3.75
C GLY A 73 22.00 20.24 -3.97
N THR A 74 21.74 19.44 -4.99
CA THR A 74 20.39 19.05 -5.44
C THR A 74 19.69 18.16 -4.41
N LEU A 75 18.44 18.49 -4.09
CA LEU A 75 17.57 17.70 -3.21
C LEU A 75 16.75 16.68 -4.01
N TYR A 76 16.60 15.48 -3.48
CA TYR A 76 15.90 14.38 -4.13
C TYR A 76 14.53 14.16 -3.51
N LEU A 77 13.53 13.85 -4.35
CA LEU A 77 12.20 13.50 -3.88
C LEU A 77 12.28 12.21 -3.05
N GLU A 78 12.01 12.32 -1.77
CA GLU A 78 12.08 11.22 -0.81
C GLU A 78 10.73 10.55 -0.63
N SER A 79 9.66 11.34 -0.53
CA SER A 79 8.30 10.84 -0.32
C SER A 79 7.22 11.85 -0.71
N LEU A 80 6.01 11.33 -0.89
CA LEU A 80 4.78 12.08 -1.16
C LEU A 80 3.77 11.80 -0.04
N LEU A 81 3.07 12.82 0.44
CA LEU A 81 2.08 12.70 1.52
C LEU A 81 0.82 13.54 1.24
N PRO A 82 -0.38 13.11 1.67
CA PRO A 82 -0.67 11.77 2.19
C PRO A 82 -0.56 10.73 1.07
N ILE A 83 -0.36 9.47 1.45
CA ILE A 83 -0.49 8.32 0.55
C ILE A 83 -1.87 7.74 0.84
N GLU A 84 -2.74 7.74 -0.17
CA GLU A 84 -4.01 7.01 -0.10
C GLU A 84 -3.76 5.60 -0.61
N PRO A 85 -3.91 4.55 0.19
CA PRO A 85 -3.68 3.19 -0.28
C PRO A 85 -4.65 2.80 -1.41
N GLN A 86 -4.11 2.14 -2.43
CA GLN A 86 -4.90 1.51 -3.48
C GLN A 86 -5.57 0.24 -2.93
N THR A 87 -6.76 -0.06 -3.43
CA THR A 87 -7.39 -1.37 -3.27
C THR A 87 -7.02 -2.26 -4.44
N TYR A 88 -7.14 -3.57 -4.24
CA TYR A 88 -6.92 -4.55 -5.30
C TYR A 88 -8.25 -4.93 -5.97
N GLU A 89 -8.27 -4.96 -7.31
CA GLU A 89 -9.47 -5.37 -8.05
C GLU A 89 -9.56 -6.89 -8.16
N PHE A 90 -10.49 -7.48 -7.41
CA PHE A 90 -10.78 -8.91 -7.47
C PHE A 90 -11.86 -9.25 -8.50
N THR A 91 -11.75 -10.43 -9.10
CA THR A 91 -12.84 -10.96 -9.93
C THR A 91 -14.08 -11.19 -9.08
N ARG A 92 -15.26 -11.00 -9.68
CA ARG A 92 -16.56 -11.23 -9.04
C ARG A 92 -16.66 -12.59 -8.33
N ILE A 93 -16.11 -13.65 -8.92
CA ILE A 93 -16.11 -15.00 -8.34
C ILE A 93 -15.45 -15.01 -6.96
N ILE A 94 -14.31 -14.31 -6.81
CA ILE A 94 -13.58 -14.24 -5.54
C ILE A 94 -14.36 -13.38 -4.55
N SER A 95 -14.85 -12.21 -4.97
CA SER A 95 -15.60 -11.30 -4.10
C SER A 95 -16.90 -11.91 -3.57
N GLU A 96 -17.59 -12.73 -4.38
CA GLU A 96 -18.79 -13.45 -3.95
C GLU A 96 -18.45 -14.67 -3.07
N LEU A 97 -17.34 -15.36 -3.37
CA LEU A 97 -16.92 -16.54 -2.62
C LEU A 97 -16.42 -16.20 -1.21
N SER A 98 -15.60 -15.16 -1.09
CA SER A 98 -14.88 -14.82 0.14
C SER A 98 -14.75 -13.30 0.30
N PRO A 99 -15.80 -12.60 0.75
CA PRO A 99 -15.76 -11.16 0.98
C PRO A 99 -14.76 -10.77 2.08
N ASP A 100 -14.61 -11.60 3.13
CA ASP A 100 -13.65 -11.38 4.22
C ASP A 100 -12.20 -11.45 3.71
N PHE A 101 -11.91 -12.32 2.73
CA PHE A 101 -10.61 -12.34 2.06
C PHE A 101 -10.32 -11.01 1.36
N VAL A 102 -11.30 -10.46 0.64
CA VAL A 102 -11.13 -9.19 -0.08
C VAL A 102 -10.80 -8.08 0.91
N GLU A 103 -11.56 -7.96 2.00
CA GLU A 103 -11.32 -6.94 3.02
C GLU A 103 -9.94 -7.07 3.66
N LEU A 104 -9.56 -8.28 4.10
CA LEU A 104 -8.27 -8.52 4.75
C LEU A 104 -7.09 -8.35 3.81
N TYR A 105 -7.25 -8.74 2.55
CA TYR A 105 -6.23 -8.52 1.54
C TYR A 105 -6.01 -7.03 1.32
N ASP A 106 -7.08 -6.24 1.15
CA ASP A 106 -6.96 -4.80 0.93
C ASP A 106 -6.31 -4.10 2.14
N GLN A 107 -6.61 -4.51 3.37
CA GLN A 107 -5.94 -4.01 4.57
C GLN A 107 -4.44 -4.36 4.59
N ALA A 108 -4.08 -5.59 4.23
CA ALA A 108 -2.69 -6.02 4.13
C ALA A 108 -1.93 -5.28 3.01
N TYR A 109 -2.58 -5.08 1.86
CA TYR A 109 -2.06 -4.32 0.74
C TYR A 109 -1.87 -2.86 1.08
N ALA A 110 -2.78 -2.27 1.85
CA ALA A 110 -2.61 -0.92 2.36
C ALA A 110 -1.38 -0.80 3.27
N ALA A 111 -1.18 -1.74 4.19
CA ALA A 111 -0.01 -1.78 5.06
C ALA A 111 1.30 -1.92 4.26
N GLU A 112 1.32 -2.74 3.20
CA GLU A 112 2.47 -2.88 2.32
C GLU A 112 2.80 -1.56 1.59
N GLN A 113 1.80 -0.87 1.06
CA GLN A 113 1.98 0.40 0.34
C GLN A 113 2.57 1.50 1.23
N VAL A 114 2.29 1.48 2.53
CA VAL A 114 2.91 2.39 3.52
C VAL A 114 4.16 1.81 4.19
N LYS A 115 4.75 0.76 3.61
CA LYS A 115 6.02 0.12 4.03
C LYS A 115 5.99 -0.51 5.43
N LEU A 116 4.83 -0.96 5.91
CA LEU A 116 4.69 -1.73 7.15
C LEU A 116 4.93 -3.22 6.88
N SER A 117 6.14 -3.56 6.41
CA SER A 117 6.48 -4.89 5.88
C SER A 117 6.28 -6.04 6.90
N ASP A 118 6.53 -5.79 8.18
CA ASP A 118 6.35 -6.79 9.24
C ASP A 118 4.87 -7.06 9.54
N ILE A 119 3.98 -6.11 9.20
CA ILE A 119 2.54 -6.20 9.44
C ILE A 119 1.80 -6.73 8.22
N CYS A 120 2.17 -6.32 7.01
CA CYS A 120 1.45 -6.76 5.80
C CYS A 120 1.53 -8.29 5.61
N GLY A 121 2.67 -8.91 5.96
CA GLY A 121 2.87 -10.36 5.83
C GLY A 121 1.86 -11.18 6.64
N CYS A 122 1.59 -10.77 7.89
CA CYS A 122 0.63 -11.48 8.74
C CYS A 122 -0.82 -11.26 8.26
N GLY A 123 -1.13 -10.06 7.73
CA GLY A 123 -2.40 -9.75 7.08
C GLY A 123 -2.65 -10.63 5.84
N TYR A 124 -1.67 -10.73 4.94
CA TYR A 124 -1.78 -11.57 3.74
C TYR A 124 -1.97 -13.04 4.06
N ARG A 125 -1.25 -13.55 5.07
CA ARG A 125 -1.45 -14.93 5.54
C ARG A 125 -2.86 -15.15 6.06
N LYS A 126 -3.43 -14.18 6.79
CA LYS A 126 -4.80 -14.26 7.29
C LYS A 126 -5.81 -14.20 6.16
N ALA A 127 -5.62 -13.32 5.18
CA ALA A 127 -6.46 -13.26 3.98
C ALA A 127 -6.46 -14.64 3.28
N LEU A 128 -5.29 -15.23 3.02
CA LEU A 128 -5.19 -16.56 2.41
C LEU A 128 -5.98 -17.64 3.18
N GLU A 129 -5.99 -17.56 4.52
CA GLU A 129 -6.77 -18.49 5.34
C GLU A 129 -8.26 -18.44 5.00
N PHE A 130 -8.84 -17.25 4.92
CA PHE A 130 -10.25 -17.05 4.55
C PHE A 130 -10.53 -17.59 3.16
N LEU A 131 -9.73 -17.20 2.16
CA LEU A 131 -9.95 -17.64 0.77
C LEU A 131 -9.94 -19.17 0.64
N VAL A 132 -8.95 -19.83 1.25
CA VAL A 132 -8.84 -21.29 1.17
C VAL A 132 -9.98 -21.97 1.91
N LYS A 133 -10.35 -21.47 3.10
CA LYS A 133 -11.47 -22.03 3.89
C LYS A 133 -12.80 -21.86 3.16
N ASP A 134 -13.09 -20.67 2.66
CA ASP A 134 -14.36 -20.37 1.99
C ASP A 134 -14.50 -21.17 0.69
N TYR A 135 -13.41 -21.32 -0.07
CA TYR A 135 -13.39 -22.21 -1.23
C TYR A 135 -13.72 -23.66 -0.83
N VAL A 136 -13.03 -24.22 0.17
CA VAL A 136 -13.27 -25.60 0.59
C VAL A 136 -14.68 -25.78 1.15
N LEU A 137 -15.21 -24.80 1.89
CA LEU A 137 -16.59 -24.80 2.38
C LEU A 137 -17.61 -24.78 1.23
N SER A 138 -17.36 -24.00 0.18
CA SER A 138 -18.27 -23.89 -0.98
C SER A 138 -18.44 -25.20 -1.76
N VAL A 139 -17.43 -26.07 -1.74
CA VAL A 139 -17.45 -27.38 -2.41
C VAL A 139 -17.75 -28.55 -1.47
N THR A 140 -17.93 -28.29 -0.17
CA THR A 140 -18.24 -29.31 0.84
C THR A 140 -19.74 -29.35 1.10
N SER A 141 -20.37 -30.51 0.90
CA SER A 141 -21.82 -30.67 1.08
C SER A 141 -22.24 -30.98 2.52
N GLU A 142 -21.42 -31.71 3.27
CA GLU A 142 -21.77 -32.22 4.60
C GLU A 142 -21.52 -31.16 5.69
N ASP A 143 -22.55 -30.85 6.49
CA ASP A 143 -22.47 -29.78 7.49
C ASP A 143 -21.52 -30.13 8.66
N GLU A 144 -21.41 -31.40 9.04
CA GLU A 144 -20.43 -31.85 10.04
C GLU A 144 -18.98 -31.59 9.58
N GLU A 145 -18.70 -31.80 8.29
CA GLU A 145 -17.38 -31.52 7.72
C GLU A 145 -17.10 -30.03 7.63
N LYS A 146 -18.12 -29.20 7.33
CA LYS A 146 -17.99 -27.73 7.34
C LYS A 146 -17.58 -27.20 8.72
N GLU A 147 -18.17 -27.71 9.79
CA GLU A 147 -17.80 -27.31 11.15
C GLU A 147 -16.36 -27.71 11.49
N LYS A 148 -15.90 -28.89 11.04
CA LYS A 148 -14.49 -29.28 11.19
C LYS A 148 -13.55 -28.34 10.42
N ILE A 149 -13.89 -27.96 9.19
CA ILE A 149 -13.09 -27.06 8.34
C ILE A 149 -12.89 -25.70 9.01
N LYS A 150 -13.91 -25.15 9.66
CA LYS A 150 -13.81 -23.86 10.37
C LYS A 150 -12.77 -23.91 11.50
N ALA A 151 -12.74 -25.00 12.26
CA ALA A 151 -11.83 -25.21 13.38
C ALA A 151 -10.41 -25.64 12.99
N GLU A 152 -10.22 -26.15 11.77
CA GLU A 152 -8.93 -26.64 11.30
C GLU A 152 -7.95 -25.51 10.95
N SER A 153 -6.64 -25.76 11.09
CA SER A 153 -5.61 -24.79 10.71
C SER A 153 -5.40 -24.73 9.20
N LEU A 154 -5.00 -23.56 8.68
CA LEU A 154 -4.76 -23.35 7.25
C LEU A 154 -3.82 -24.40 6.64
N ALA A 155 -2.69 -24.68 7.30
CA ALA A 155 -1.71 -25.66 6.84
C ALA A 155 -2.32 -27.06 6.66
N HIS A 156 -3.22 -27.45 7.58
CA HIS A 156 -3.89 -28.73 7.54
C HIS A 156 -4.88 -28.82 6.38
N ILE A 157 -5.69 -27.78 6.18
CA ILE A 157 -6.65 -27.67 5.08
C ILE A 157 -5.95 -27.75 3.73
N ILE A 158 -4.86 -26.99 3.55
CA ILE A 158 -4.04 -27.03 2.33
C ILE A 158 -3.53 -28.45 2.08
N SER A 159 -3.04 -29.14 3.13
CA SER A 159 -2.47 -30.48 2.99
C SER A 159 -3.51 -31.54 2.59
N LYS A 160 -4.72 -31.51 3.20
CA LYS A 160 -5.73 -32.55 3.04
C LYS A 160 -6.75 -32.29 1.94
N ARG A 161 -7.18 -31.04 1.76
CA ARG A 161 -8.38 -30.72 0.97
C ARG A 161 -8.05 -30.15 -0.41
N VAL A 162 -6.91 -29.47 -0.57
CA VAL A 162 -6.47 -28.96 -1.88
C VAL A 162 -5.90 -30.10 -2.73
N GLN A 163 -6.57 -30.46 -3.82
CA GLN A 163 -6.17 -31.62 -4.64
C GLN A 163 -5.15 -31.28 -5.73
N ASN A 164 -5.25 -30.10 -6.33
CA ASN A 164 -4.31 -29.67 -7.36
C ASN A 164 -2.92 -29.46 -6.75
N SER A 165 -1.92 -30.19 -7.24
CA SER A 165 -0.55 -30.19 -6.70
C SER A 165 0.10 -28.81 -6.78
N ASN A 166 -0.08 -28.09 -7.89
CA ASN A 166 0.51 -26.77 -8.09
C ASN A 166 -0.08 -25.75 -7.11
N ILE A 167 -1.41 -25.75 -6.96
CA ILE A 167 -2.11 -24.87 -6.00
C ILE A 167 -1.67 -25.20 -4.56
N LYS A 168 -1.58 -26.49 -4.23
CA LYS A 168 -1.15 -26.97 -2.91
C LYS A 168 0.27 -26.50 -2.58
N GLU A 169 1.21 -26.59 -3.52
CA GLU A 169 2.59 -26.14 -3.30
C GLU A 169 2.68 -24.62 -3.11
N VAL A 170 1.98 -23.84 -3.94
CA VAL A 170 1.94 -22.38 -3.82
C VAL A 170 1.33 -21.96 -2.48
N ALA A 171 0.19 -22.55 -2.11
CA ALA A 171 -0.48 -22.25 -0.84
C ALA A 171 0.39 -22.58 0.37
N LYS A 172 1.11 -23.72 0.35
CA LYS A 172 2.08 -24.08 1.41
C LYS A 172 3.22 -23.08 1.56
N ARG A 173 3.67 -22.45 0.48
CA ARG A 173 4.70 -21.41 0.55
C ARG A 173 4.11 -20.11 1.10
N ALA A 174 2.90 -19.77 0.69
CA ALA A 174 2.22 -18.56 1.15
C ALA A 174 1.87 -18.58 2.65
N THR A 175 1.82 -19.75 3.32
CA THR A 175 1.69 -19.81 4.78
C THR A 175 2.91 -19.25 5.53
N TRP A 176 4.05 -19.08 4.86
CA TRP A 176 5.26 -18.46 5.42
C TRP A 176 5.28 -16.94 5.30
N LEU A 177 4.26 -16.33 4.69
CA LEU A 177 4.13 -14.86 4.66
C LEU A 177 3.99 -14.33 6.10
N GLY A 178 4.85 -13.38 6.47
CA GLY A 178 4.86 -12.75 7.79
C GLY A 178 5.49 -13.58 8.92
N ASN A 179 6.35 -14.56 8.60
CA ASN A 179 7.26 -15.22 9.55
C ASN A 179 8.70 -14.75 9.35
#